data_AF-A0A0B2X4S3-F1
#
_entry.id   AF-A0A0B2X4S3-F1
#
_cell.length_a   1.000
_cell.length_b   1.000
_cell.length_c   1.000
_cell.angle_alpha   90.00
_cell.angle_beta   90.00
_cell.angle_gamma   90.00
#
_symmetry.space_group_name_H-M   'P 1'
#
loop_
_entity.id
_entity.type
_entity.pdbx_description
1 polymer ?
#
loop_
_entity_poly.entity_id
_entity_poly.type
_entity_poly.pdbx_seq_one_letter_code
_entity_poly.pdbx_strand_id
1 'polypeptide(L)'
;MTLEVWPHLSPEELHIKAAESLERELEWTVQETITLCHELKHGIEDCYALLAPIDPGSTLVMSTHRNEKVKGTITRVGTRLVKGTLSLQLRTLPAQQLAISPLEPIHVPPLDAIFTNLTQSIDLLGLLLGSTPAPTADNVASALAALAECLAESAGLLKGPASSEPDPAWQTASCPAHHFSPAMPPSLSFYVTLQESSIVLWLRALEPAGAPVNFGVKLGLAIGTVRRLEHDEMDTVFRYCPDGDGSCEPKRGPGAARTSGKRDRTENVFVREKVRIESADPSLISLYSKLGFLSHMLGQARHNLAAVMGVELDA
;
A
#
# COMPACT_ATOMS: atom_id res chain seq x y z
N MET A 1 31.67 28.07 -34.52
CA MET A 1 30.77 28.59 -35.55
C MET A 1 29.94 29.69 -34.91
N THR A 2 30.16 30.94 -35.28
CA THR A 2 29.35 32.08 -34.84
C THR A 2 28.05 32.07 -35.64
N LEU A 3 26.94 31.71 -35.01
CA LEU A 3 25.61 31.85 -35.61
C LEU A 3 25.33 33.36 -35.76
N GLU A 4 25.41 33.87 -36.98
CA GLU A 4 24.98 35.24 -37.29
C GLU A 4 23.45 35.29 -37.25
N VAL A 5 22.90 35.76 -36.13
CA VAL A 5 21.46 35.98 -35.96
C VAL A 5 21.10 37.31 -36.62
N TRP A 6 20.19 37.27 -37.61
CA TRP A 6 19.66 38.45 -38.31
C TRP A 6 18.25 38.79 -37.80
N PRO A 7 17.91 40.07 -37.55
CA PRO A 7 18.75 41.27 -37.66
C PRO A 7 19.84 41.33 -36.57
N HIS A 8 20.95 42.00 -36.88
CA HIS A 8 22.05 42.19 -35.94
C HIS A 8 21.61 43.09 -34.78
N LEU A 9 21.37 42.46 -33.62
CA LEU A 9 21.11 43.14 -32.36
C LEU A 9 22.44 43.42 -31.64
N SER A 10 22.52 44.52 -30.90
CA SER A 10 23.62 44.71 -29.96
C SER A 10 23.59 43.60 -28.88
N PRO A 11 24.73 43.25 -28.26
CA PRO A 11 24.74 42.25 -27.19
C PRO A 11 23.76 42.55 -26.06
N GLU A 12 23.60 43.83 -25.69
CA GLU A 12 22.65 44.27 -24.66
C GLU A 12 21.20 44.05 -25.08
N GLU A 13 20.83 44.42 -26.32
CA GLU A 13 19.49 44.18 -26.86
C GLU A 13 19.18 42.68 -27.00
N LEU A 14 20.19 41.87 -27.35
CA LEU A 14 20.03 40.42 -27.44
C LEU A 14 19.74 39.82 -26.07
N HIS A 15 20.44 40.26 -25.01
CA HIS A 15 20.15 39.83 -23.64
C HIS A 15 18.73 40.21 -23.18
N ILE A 16 18.28 41.43 -23.49
CA ILE A 16 16.91 41.87 -23.18
C ILE A 16 15.89 40.99 -23.92
N LYS A 17 16.08 40.78 -25.24
CA LYS A 17 15.18 39.97 -26.06
C LYS A 17 15.15 38.50 -25.65
N ALA A 18 16.28 37.96 -25.20
CA ALA A 18 16.37 36.60 -24.67
C ALA A 18 15.58 36.47 -23.35
N ALA A 19 15.73 37.43 -22.44
CA ALA A 19 14.98 37.45 -21.18
C ALA A 19 13.46 37.59 -21.41
N GLU A 20 13.04 38.48 -22.32
CA GLU A 20 11.64 38.62 -22.73
C GLU A 20 11.08 37.34 -23.37
N SER A 21 11.91 36.57 -24.10
CA SER A 21 11.49 35.28 -24.68
C SER A 21 11.32 34.23 -23.60
N LEU A 22 12.28 34.14 -22.69
CA LEU A 22 12.25 33.20 -21.58
C LEU A 22 11.01 33.42 -20.69
N GLU A 23 10.68 34.67 -20.38
CA GLU A 23 9.49 35.01 -19.58
C GLU A 23 8.20 34.54 -20.27
N ARG A 24 8.07 34.77 -21.60
CA ARG A 24 6.93 34.31 -22.39
C ARG A 24 6.86 32.79 -22.50
N GLU A 25 8.00 32.13 -22.68
CA GLU A 25 8.09 30.67 -22.73
C GLU A 25 7.72 30.03 -21.39
N LEU A 26 8.13 30.65 -20.29
CA LEU A 26 7.76 30.22 -18.94
C LEU A 26 6.26 30.39 -18.70
N GLU A 27 5.69 31.55 -19.02
CA GLU A 27 4.25 31.81 -18.90
C GLU A 27 3.43 30.78 -19.71
N TRP A 28 3.84 30.54 -20.96
CA TRP A 28 3.19 29.56 -21.83
C TRP A 28 3.28 28.13 -21.27
N THR A 29 4.47 27.73 -20.83
CA THR A 29 4.71 26.39 -20.25
C THR A 29 3.93 26.18 -18.96
N VAL A 30 3.85 27.21 -18.11
CA VAL A 30 3.04 27.17 -16.88
C VAL A 30 1.56 26.99 -17.23
N GLN A 31 1.03 27.73 -18.19
CA GLN A 31 -0.37 27.63 -18.60
C GLN A 31 -0.71 26.25 -19.21
N GLU A 32 0.20 25.69 -20.02
CA GLU A 32 0.05 24.33 -20.54
C GLU A 32 0.08 23.30 -19.40
N THR A 33 1.00 23.46 -18.45
CA THR A 33 1.12 22.58 -17.28
C THR A 33 -0.13 22.64 -16.40
N ILE A 34 -0.72 23.82 -16.20
CA ILE A 34 -2.00 23.97 -15.47
C ILE A 34 -3.13 23.22 -16.19
N THR A 35 -3.15 23.26 -17.52
CA THR A 35 -4.13 22.51 -18.32
C THR A 35 -3.95 21.01 -18.11
N LEU A 36 -2.71 20.52 -18.13
CA LEU A 36 -2.37 19.12 -17.83
C LEU A 36 -2.72 18.74 -16.38
N CYS A 37 -2.62 19.67 -15.42
CA CYS A 37 -3.06 19.44 -14.03
C CYS A 37 -4.57 19.13 -13.93
N HIS A 38 -5.42 19.66 -14.82
CA HIS A 38 -6.83 19.25 -14.89
C HIS A 38 -6.98 17.80 -15.33
N GLU A 39 -6.22 17.36 -16.33
CA GLU A 39 -6.23 15.97 -16.80
C GLU A 39 -5.69 15.01 -15.73
N LEU A 40 -4.60 15.39 -15.06
CA LEU A 40 -4.05 14.65 -13.93
C LEU A 40 -5.09 14.51 -12.81
N LYS A 41 -5.79 15.60 -12.46
CA LYS A 41 -6.81 15.56 -11.42
C LYS A 41 -7.90 14.54 -11.74
N HIS A 42 -8.44 14.58 -12.95
CA HIS A 42 -9.44 13.59 -13.39
C HIS A 42 -8.90 12.16 -13.39
N GLY A 43 -7.66 11.96 -13.83
CA GLY A 43 -7.01 10.64 -13.79
C GLY A 43 -6.83 10.10 -12.36
N ILE A 44 -6.53 10.97 -11.40
CA ILE A 44 -6.40 10.61 -9.98
C ILE A 44 -7.78 10.36 -9.35
N GLU A 45 -8.80 11.15 -9.71
CA GLU A 45 -10.20 10.89 -9.31
C GLU A 45 -10.70 9.53 -9.79
N ASP A 46 -10.33 9.13 -11.02
CA ASP A 46 -10.55 7.79 -11.57
C ASP A 46 -9.88 6.69 -10.73
N CYS A 47 -8.63 6.93 -10.31
CA CYS A 47 -7.89 6.02 -9.43
C CYS A 47 -8.57 5.91 -8.05
N TYR A 48 -9.00 7.05 -7.50
CA TYR A 48 -9.72 7.11 -6.24
C TYR A 48 -11.05 6.33 -6.30
N ALA A 49 -11.77 6.41 -7.42
CA ALA A 49 -13.01 5.66 -7.64
C ALA A 49 -12.82 4.14 -7.57
N LEU A 50 -11.65 3.61 -7.96
CA LEU A 50 -11.33 2.18 -7.85
C LEU A 50 -11.17 1.70 -6.39
N LEU A 51 -10.91 2.63 -5.46
CA LEU A 51 -10.84 2.39 -4.02
C LEU A 51 -12.07 2.90 -3.26
N ALA A 52 -13.06 3.46 -3.95
CA ALA A 52 -14.29 3.90 -3.32
C ALA A 52 -15.01 2.71 -2.66
N PRO A 53 -15.56 2.87 -1.44
CA PRO A 53 -16.24 1.81 -0.72
C PRO A 53 -17.65 1.56 -1.30
N ILE A 54 -17.73 0.99 -2.49
CA ILE A 54 -18.97 0.71 -3.22
C ILE A 54 -19.30 -0.80 -3.11
N ASP A 55 -20.51 -1.11 -2.63
CA ASP A 55 -21.03 -2.49 -2.57
C ASP A 55 -21.51 -2.97 -3.96
N PRO A 56 -21.31 -4.25 -4.33
CA PRO A 56 -20.89 -5.38 -3.50
C PRO A 56 -19.37 -5.60 -3.34
N GLY A 57 -18.52 -4.70 -3.83
CA GLY A 57 -17.05 -4.81 -3.76
C GLY A 57 -16.45 -5.95 -4.60
N SER A 58 -15.15 -6.21 -4.40
CA SER A 58 -14.39 -7.26 -5.09
C SER A 58 -14.37 -8.53 -4.24
N THR A 59 -14.97 -9.61 -4.74
CA THR A 59 -14.90 -10.93 -4.08
C THR A 59 -13.70 -11.72 -4.62
N LEU A 60 -12.77 -11.99 -3.73
CA LEU A 60 -11.46 -12.59 -3.98
C LEU A 60 -11.44 -14.04 -3.52
N VAL A 61 -10.95 -14.94 -4.36
CA VAL A 61 -10.79 -16.35 -4.01
C VAL A 61 -9.50 -16.52 -3.22
N MET A 62 -9.61 -17.09 -2.03
CA MET A 62 -8.50 -17.35 -1.12
C MET A 62 -8.27 -18.85 -1.04
N SER A 63 -7.41 -19.38 -1.92
CA SER A 63 -7.12 -20.80 -1.96
C SER A 63 -5.64 -21.09 -2.22
N THR A 64 -5.13 -22.13 -1.56
CA THR A 64 -3.78 -22.65 -1.86
C THR A 64 -3.84 -23.60 -3.06
N HIS A 65 -2.97 -23.40 -4.05
CA HIS A 65 -3.04 -24.11 -5.34
C HIS A 65 -2.80 -25.64 -5.27
N ARG A 66 -1.98 -26.14 -4.33
CA ARG A 66 -1.52 -27.54 -4.35
C ARG A 66 -2.00 -28.41 -3.19
N ASN A 67 -2.17 -27.83 -2.01
CA ASN A 67 -2.31 -28.61 -0.77
C ASN A 67 -3.68 -28.43 -0.09
N GLU A 68 -4.58 -27.65 -0.69
CA GLU A 68 -5.94 -27.38 -0.20
C GLU A 68 -6.05 -26.97 1.28
N LYS A 69 -4.95 -26.53 1.89
CA LYS A 69 -4.86 -26.17 3.32
C LYS A 69 -5.76 -25.02 3.69
N VAL A 70 -6.00 -24.12 2.73
CA VAL A 70 -6.87 -22.97 2.89
C VAL A 70 -7.77 -22.90 1.66
N LYS A 71 -9.07 -22.77 1.91
CA LYS A 71 -10.11 -22.59 0.90
C LYS A 71 -11.12 -21.58 1.38
N GLY A 72 -11.52 -20.64 0.53
CA GLY A 72 -12.53 -19.68 0.91
C GLY A 72 -12.59 -18.49 -0.02
N THR A 73 -13.36 -17.49 0.40
CA THR A 73 -13.48 -16.21 -0.30
C THR A 73 -13.46 -15.06 0.71
N ILE A 74 -12.95 -13.92 0.28
CA ILE A 74 -12.99 -12.67 1.03
C ILE A 74 -13.50 -11.58 0.09
N THR A 75 -14.38 -10.72 0.57
CA THR A 75 -14.92 -9.57 -0.16
C THR A 75 -14.28 -8.30 0.37
N ARG A 76 -13.53 -7.61 -0.49
CA ARG A 76 -12.98 -6.28 -0.26
C ARG A 76 -13.96 -5.21 -0.73
N VAL A 77 -14.19 -4.20 0.10
CA VAL A 77 -14.95 -2.99 -0.25
C VAL A 77 -14.07 -1.79 0.08
N GLY A 78 -13.62 -1.06 -0.95
CA GLY A 78 -12.64 0.01 -0.79
C GLY A 78 -11.34 -0.49 -0.15
N THR A 79 -10.93 0.08 0.98
CA THR A 79 -9.67 -0.25 1.67
C THR A 79 -9.79 -1.38 2.70
N ARG A 80 -10.98 -1.97 2.85
CA ARG A 80 -11.31 -2.92 3.94
C ARG A 80 -11.86 -4.24 3.44
N LEU A 81 -11.67 -5.29 4.24
CA LEU A 81 -12.26 -6.62 4.07
C LEU A 81 -13.53 -6.69 4.94
N VAL A 82 -14.70 -6.75 4.30
CA VAL A 82 -16.00 -6.62 5.00
C VAL A 82 -16.64 -7.98 5.28
N LYS A 83 -16.38 -8.96 4.42
CA LYS A 83 -16.96 -10.29 4.52
C LYS A 83 -15.93 -11.31 4.05
N GLY A 84 -15.97 -12.49 4.61
CA GLY A 84 -15.16 -13.59 4.11
C GLY A 84 -15.26 -14.80 4.99
N THR A 85 -15.06 -15.96 4.38
CA THR A 85 -15.07 -17.25 5.05
C THR A 85 -13.91 -18.07 4.54
N LEU A 86 -13.05 -18.54 5.45
CA LEU A 86 -11.90 -19.39 5.15
C LEU A 86 -12.00 -20.69 5.94
N SER A 87 -11.96 -21.81 5.23
CA SER A 87 -11.79 -23.15 5.80
C SER A 87 -10.30 -23.48 5.86
N LEU A 88 -9.81 -23.74 7.06
CA LEU A 88 -8.41 -24.02 7.35
C LEU A 88 -8.22 -25.51 7.69
N GLN A 89 -7.29 -26.16 7.01
CA GLN A 89 -6.84 -27.53 7.21
C GLN A 89 -5.30 -27.53 7.35
N LEU A 90 -4.82 -26.86 8.40
CA LEU A 90 -3.40 -26.83 8.73
C LEU A 90 -2.97 -28.17 9.36
N ARG A 91 -1.70 -28.55 9.20
CA ARG A 91 -1.18 -29.81 9.78
C ARG A 91 -0.89 -29.69 11.27
N THR A 92 -0.68 -28.47 11.74
CA THR A 92 -0.26 -28.15 13.11
C THR A 92 -1.40 -27.68 14.01
N LEU A 93 -2.59 -27.39 13.44
CA LEU A 93 -3.79 -26.95 14.15
C LEU A 93 -4.99 -27.81 13.74
N PRO A 94 -6.02 -27.94 14.60
CA PRO A 94 -7.26 -28.59 14.20
C PRO A 94 -7.93 -27.86 13.04
N ALA A 95 -8.66 -28.62 12.21
CA ALA A 95 -9.44 -28.04 11.13
C ALA A 95 -10.49 -27.07 11.70
N GLN A 96 -10.56 -25.87 11.14
CA GLN A 96 -11.43 -24.80 11.64
C GLN A 96 -11.86 -23.87 10.51
N GLN A 97 -12.93 -23.13 10.75
CA GLN A 97 -13.45 -22.14 9.82
C GLN A 97 -13.35 -20.75 10.45
N LEU A 98 -12.70 -19.83 9.75
CA LEU A 98 -12.69 -18.41 10.10
C LEU A 98 -13.75 -17.68 9.28
N ALA A 99 -14.51 -16.82 9.93
CA ALA A 99 -15.44 -15.91 9.26
C ALA A 99 -15.19 -14.49 9.74
N ILE A 100 -15.02 -13.55 8.80
CA ILE A 100 -14.87 -12.12 9.10
C ILE A 100 -16.18 -11.60 9.68
N SER A 101 -16.09 -10.90 10.80
CA SER A 101 -17.23 -10.26 11.46
C SER A 101 -17.75 -9.10 10.59
N PRO A 102 -19.02 -9.11 10.19
CA PRO A 102 -19.60 -8.00 9.43
C PRO A 102 -19.62 -6.67 10.20
N LEU A 103 -19.52 -6.73 11.53
CA LEU A 103 -19.54 -5.57 12.42
C LEU A 103 -18.17 -4.91 12.59
N GLU A 104 -17.10 -5.66 12.35
CA GLU A 104 -15.72 -5.22 12.56
C GLU A 104 -14.87 -5.53 11.31
N PRO A 105 -15.05 -4.79 10.21
CA PRO A 105 -14.26 -4.98 8.99
C PRO A 105 -12.76 -4.83 9.25
N ILE A 106 -11.94 -5.55 8.48
CA ILE A 106 -10.49 -5.52 8.60
C ILE A 106 -9.93 -4.47 7.66
N HIS A 107 -9.26 -3.44 8.18
CA HIS A 107 -8.54 -2.48 7.37
C HIS A 107 -7.23 -3.06 6.82
N VAL A 108 -6.92 -2.75 5.56
CA VAL A 108 -5.66 -3.14 4.91
C VAL A 108 -4.76 -1.89 4.88
N PRO A 109 -3.73 -1.80 5.74
CA PRO A 109 -3.01 -0.54 5.94
C PRO A 109 -2.39 0.06 4.67
N PRO A 110 -1.79 -0.72 3.74
CA PRO A 110 -1.32 -0.16 2.48
C PRO A 110 -2.42 0.48 1.63
N LEU A 111 -3.66 -0.07 1.64
CA LEU A 111 -4.78 0.52 0.92
C LEU A 111 -5.26 1.83 1.56
N ASP A 112 -5.26 1.92 2.89
CA ASP A 112 -5.58 3.17 3.59
C ASP A 112 -4.54 4.25 3.31
N ALA A 113 -3.26 3.89 3.18
CA ALA A 113 -2.18 4.80 2.79
C ALA A 113 -2.36 5.27 1.34
N ILE A 114 -2.60 4.37 0.39
CA ILE A 114 -2.88 4.75 -1.02
C ILE A 114 -4.09 5.68 -1.09
N PHE A 115 -5.18 5.36 -0.39
CA PHE A 115 -6.36 6.22 -0.34
C PHE A 115 -6.01 7.63 0.17
N THR A 116 -5.21 7.73 1.23
CA THR A 116 -4.74 9.02 1.77
C THR A 116 -3.92 9.79 0.74
N ASN A 117 -2.98 9.15 0.06
CA ASN A 117 -2.12 9.77 -0.95
C ASN A 117 -2.92 10.29 -2.15
N LEU A 118 -3.94 9.52 -2.60
CA LEU A 118 -4.84 9.95 -3.67
C LEU A 118 -5.68 11.15 -3.24
N THR A 119 -6.23 11.15 -2.03
CA THR A 119 -6.98 12.30 -1.48
C THR A 119 -6.10 13.54 -1.41
N GLN A 120 -4.89 13.42 -0.83
CA GLN A 120 -3.94 14.53 -0.75
C GLN A 120 -3.58 15.08 -2.13
N SER A 121 -3.41 14.19 -3.13
CA SER A 121 -3.10 14.60 -4.51
C SER A 121 -4.26 15.38 -5.16
N ILE A 122 -5.50 14.94 -4.94
CA ILE A 122 -6.71 15.62 -5.44
C ILE A 122 -6.85 16.99 -4.77
N ASP A 123 -6.64 17.06 -3.45
CA ASP A 123 -6.74 18.30 -2.68
C ASP A 123 -5.66 19.31 -3.10
N LEU A 124 -4.42 18.84 -3.26
CA LEU A 124 -3.29 19.66 -3.74
C LEU A 124 -3.57 20.25 -5.13
N LEU A 125 -4.06 19.43 -6.06
CA LEU A 125 -4.48 19.91 -7.39
C LEU A 125 -5.67 20.86 -7.30
N GLY A 126 -6.63 20.60 -6.41
CA GLY A 126 -7.75 21.50 -6.16
C GLY A 126 -7.31 22.88 -5.69
N LEU A 127 -6.36 22.94 -4.76
CA LEU A 127 -5.78 24.20 -4.26
C LEU A 127 -4.98 24.92 -5.34
N LEU A 128 -4.17 24.20 -6.12
CA LEU A 128 -3.38 24.79 -7.20
C LEU A 128 -4.27 25.41 -8.27
N LEU A 129 -5.26 24.65 -8.76
CA LEU A 129 -6.17 25.07 -9.83
C LEU A 129 -7.18 26.14 -9.37
N GLY A 130 -7.51 26.19 -8.07
CA GLY A 130 -8.39 27.19 -7.47
C GLY A 130 -7.68 28.44 -6.95
N SER A 131 -6.36 28.53 -7.10
CA SER A 131 -5.57 29.64 -6.55
C SER A 131 -5.92 30.98 -7.23
N THR A 132 -5.96 32.06 -6.44
CA THR A 132 -6.10 33.44 -6.93
C THR A 132 -5.20 34.34 -6.08
N PRO A 133 -4.19 35.02 -6.66
CA PRO A 133 -3.84 35.12 -8.08
C PRO A 133 -3.36 33.79 -8.69
N ALA A 134 -3.20 33.76 -10.02
CA ALA A 134 -2.78 32.58 -10.77
C ALA A 134 -1.45 32.02 -10.22
N PRO A 135 -1.27 30.68 -10.24
CA PRO A 135 -0.12 30.04 -9.61
C PRO A 135 1.17 30.38 -10.36
N THR A 136 2.24 30.64 -9.61
CA THR A 136 3.57 30.90 -10.17
C THR A 136 4.25 29.59 -10.60
N ALA A 137 5.28 29.69 -11.44
CA ALA A 137 6.09 28.53 -11.85
C ALA A 137 6.61 27.71 -10.66
N ASP A 138 7.08 28.38 -9.61
CA ASP A 138 7.57 27.73 -8.39
C ASP A 138 6.47 26.95 -7.64
N ASN A 139 5.25 27.51 -7.59
CA ASN A 139 4.11 26.82 -6.98
C ASN A 139 3.74 25.57 -7.77
N VAL A 140 3.70 25.68 -9.11
CA VAL A 140 3.42 24.55 -9.99
C VAL A 140 4.51 23.49 -9.84
N ALA A 141 5.79 23.85 -9.94
CA ALA A 141 6.90 22.92 -9.80
C ALA A 141 6.88 22.18 -8.45
N SER A 142 6.62 22.89 -7.36
CA SER A 142 6.50 22.31 -6.01
C SER A 142 5.32 21.35 -5.91
N ALA A 143 4.16 21.72 -6.47
CA ALA A 143 2.98 20.86 -6.50
C ALA A 143 3.23 19.58 -7.33
N LEU A 144 3.85 19.70 -8.50
CA LEU A 144 4.19 18.54 -9.33
C LEU A 144 5.19 17.59 -8.64
N ALA A 145 6.15 18.14 -7.89
CA ALA A 145 7.09 17.33 -7.12
C ALA A 145 6.38 16.54 -6.00
N ALA A 146 5.51 17.20 -5.23
CA ALA A 146 4.72 16.55 -4.18
C ALA A 146 3.75 15.50 -4.75
N LEU A 147 3.14 15.76 -5.91
CA LEU A 147 2.31 14.78 -6.62
C LEU A 147 3.15 13.56 -7.03
N ALA A 148 4.37 13.76 -7.52
CA ALA A 148 5.22 12.68 -7.98
C ALA A 148 5.59 11.74 -6.82
N GLU A 149 5.86 12.30 -5.63
CA GLU A 149 6.09 11.53 -4.41
C GLU A 149 4.86 10.72 -4.01
N CYS A 150 3.67 11.34 -3.98
CA CYS A 150 2.42 10.65 -3.62
C CYS A 150 2.09 9.49 -4.59
N LEU A 151 2.27 9.70 -5.89
CA LEU A 151 2.02 8.66 -6.91
C LEU A 151 3.07 7.55 -6.85
N ALA A 152 4.34 7.88 -6.65
CA ALA A 152 5.42 6.92 -6.51
C ALA A 152 5.25 6.05 -5.26
N GLU A 153 4.90 6.65 -4.12
CA GLU A 153 4.60 5.93 -2.88
C GLU A 153 3.39 5.00 -3.08
N SER A 154 2.31 5.49 -3.71
CA SER A 154 1.12 4.68 -4.00
C SER A 154 1.44 3.49 -4.90
N ALA A 155 2.26 3.68 -5.93
CA ALA A 155 2.72 2.60 -6.80
C ALA A 155 3.64 1.61 -6.05
N GLY A 156 4.51 2.11 -5.18
CA GLY A 156 5.37 1.30 -4.31
C GLY A 156 4.56 0.42 -3.34
N LEU A 157 3.52 0.97 -2.73
CA LEU A 157 2.60 0.24 -1.84
C LEU A 157 1.84 -0.88 -2.58
N LEU A 158 1.40 -0.64 -3.82
CA LEU A 158 0.74 -1.67 -4.65
C LEU A 158 1.69 -2.78 -5.07
N LYS A 159 2.95 -2.44 -5.36
CA LYS A 159 3.99 -3.42 -5.67
C LYS A 159 4.35 -4.26 -4.45
N GLY A 160 4.33 -3.65 -3.26
CA GLY A 160 4.67 -4.31 -2.00
C GLY A 160 6.19 -4.46 -1.82
N PRO A 161 6.63 -5.11 -0.74
CA PRO A 161 8.04 -5.29 -0.44
C PRO A 161 8.76 -6.10 -1.53
N ALA A 162 9.92 -5.61 -1.96
CA ALA A 162 10.72 -6.21 -3.03
C ALA A 162 11.46 -7.49 -2.60
N SER A 163 11.59 -7.75 -1.29
CA SER A 163 12.40 -8.84 -0.74
C SER A 163 11.56 -10.07 -0.39
N SER A 164 12.16 -11.26 -0.58
CA SER A 164 11.65 -12.53 -0.06
C SER A 164 11.97 -12.73 1.43
N GLU A 165 12.39 -11.68 2.13
CA GLU A 165 12.79 -11.74 3.52
C GLU A 165 11.56 -11.88 4.43
N PRO A 166 11.73 -12.46 5.63
CA PRO A 166 10.64 -12.56 6.60
C PRO A 166 10.20 -11.16 7.03
N ASP A 167 9.03 -10.73 6.56
CA ASP A 167 8.40 -9.47 6.96
C ASP A 167 8.18 -9.48 8.48
N PRO A 168 8.84 -8.64 9.29
CA PRO A 168 8.64 -8.65 10.73
C PRO A 168 7.31 -8.01 11.14
N ALA A 169 6.63 -7.29 10.24
CA ALA A 169 5.43 -6.51 10.56
C ALA A 169 4.28 -7.39 11.08
N TRP A 170 4.17 -8.66 10.67
CA TRP A 170 3.11 -9.54 11.18
C TRP A 170 3.15 -9.72 12.70
N GLN A 171 4.30 -9.52 13.34
CA GLN A 171 4.44 -9.65 14.79
C GLN A 171 3.56 -8.67 15.55
N THR A 172 3.32 -7.49 14.99
CA THR A 172 2.51 -6.43 15.59
C THR A 172 1.27 -6.12 14.76
N ALA A 173 1.32 -6.23 13.44
CA ALA A 173 0.23 -5.87 12.53
C ALA A 173 -0.72 -7.04 12.18
N SER A 174 -0.61 -8.19 12.86
CA SER A 174 -1.59 -9.26 12.68
C SER A 174 -2.97 -8.83 13.15
N CYS A 175 -3.99 -9.24 12.40
CA CYS A 175 -5.38 -8.93 12.65
C CYS A 175 -5.85 -9.50 14.00
N PRO A 176 -6.41 -8.67 14.89
CA PRO A 176 -6.91 -9.11 16.19
C PRO A 176 -8.10 -10.07 16.09
N ALA A 177 -8.29 -10.88 17.14
CA ALA A 177 -9.31 -11.94 17.15
C ALA A 177 -10.78 -11.44 17.03
N HIS A 178 -11.07 -10.19 17.42
CA HIS A 178 -12.42 -9.64 17.44
C HIS A 178 -12.98 -9.29 16.05
N HIS A 179 -12.12 -9.22 15.02
CA HIS A 179 -12.55 -9.10 13.62
C HIS A 179 -13.17 -10.39 13.07
N PHE A 180 -13.22 -11.47 13.85
CA PHE A 180 -13.76 -12.76 13.44
C PHE A 180 -14.94 -13.19 14.33
N SER A 181 -15.89 -13.91 13.74
CA SER A 181 -17.03 -14.49 14.46
C SER A 181 -17.26 -15.94 14.01
N PRO A 182 -16.89 -16.96 14.82
CA PRO A 182 -16.33 -16.87 16.18
C PRO A 182 -14.92 -16.26 16.20
N ALA A 183 -14.50 -15.75 17.37
CA ALA A 183 -13.21 -15.10 17.54
C ALA A 183 -12.05 -16.04 17.17
N MET A 184 -11.02 -15.49 16.49
CA MET A 184 -9.86 -16.26 16.05
C MET A 184 -9.06 -16.82 17.25
N PRO A 185 -8.57 -18.07 17.19
CA PRO A 185 -7.74 -18.62 18.27
C PRO A 185 -6.39 -17.89 18.37
N PRO A 186 -5.81 -17.79 19.58
CA PRO A 186 -4.53 -17.10 19.80
C PRO A 186 -3.32 -17.83 19.19
N SER A 187 -3.48 -19.11 18.81
CA SER A 187 -2.47 -19.91 18.12
C SER A 187 -2.41 -19.65 16.61
N LEU A 188 -3.10 -18.62 16.11
CA LEU A 188 -3.13 -18.28 14.69
C LEU A 188 -2.86 -16.79 14.51
N SER A 189 -1.89 -16.45 13.68
CA SER A 189 -1.72 -15.10 13.15
C SER A 189 -2.34 -15.01 11.75
N PHE A 190 -3.11 -13.93 11.55
CA PHE A 190 -3.74 -13.55 10.30
C PHE A 190 -3.19 -12.19 9.89
N TYR A 191 -2.39 -12.13 8.85
CA TYR A 191 -1.76 -10.89 8.40
C TYR A 191 -2.03 -10.67 6.92
N VAL A 192 -2.52 -9.48 6.57
CA VAL A 192 -2.89 -9.12 5.19
C VAL A 192 -2.07 -7.92 4.75
N THR A 193 -1.54 -8.01 3.53
CA THR A 193 -0.76 -6.94 2.89
C THR A 193 -1.00 -6.93 1.39
N LEU A 194 -0.31 -6.05 0.66
CA LEU A 194 -0.31 -5.97 -0.80
C LEU A 194 1.02 -6.46 -1.36
N GLN A 195 0.95 -7.13 -2.51
CA GLN A 195 2.11 -7.44 -3.33
C GLN A 195 1.67 -7.60 -4.78
N GLU A 196 2.38 -6.96 -5.71
CA GLU A 196 2.11 -7.00 -7.15
C GLU A 196 0.61 -6.80 -7.49
N SER A 197 0.00 -5.76 -6.91
CA SER A 197 -1.42 -5.42 -7.06
C SER A 197 -2.40 -6.54 -6.65
N SER A 198 -1.95 -7.45 -5.78
CA SER A 198 -2.74 -8.56 -5.25
C SER A 198 -2.86 -8.45 -3.73
N ILE A 199 -3.97 -8.95 -3.19
CA ILE A 199 -4.13 -9.11 -1.75
C ILE A 199 -3.38 -10.37 -1.34
N VAL A 200 -2.42 -10.21 -0.44
CA VAL A 200 -1.63 -11.31 0.11
C VAL A 200 -2.04 -11.57 1.55
N LEU A 201 -2.49 -12.79 1.81
CA LEU A 201 -2.79 -13.29 3.15
C LEU A 201 -1.68 -14.23 3.60
N TRP A 202 -1.07 -13.89 4.74
CA TRP A 202 -0.18 -14.76 5.48
C TRP A 202 -0.89 -15.33 6.70
N LEU A 203 -0.91 -16.66 6.79
CA LEU A 203 -1.40 -17.39 7.95
C LEU A 203 -0.23 -18.10 8.63
N ARG A 204 -0.11 -17.93 9.94
CA ARG A 204 0.93 -18.57 10.75
C ARG A 204 0.31 -19.32 11.91
N ALA A 205 0.59 -20.62 12.03
CA ALA A 205 0.28 -21.38 13.22
C ALA A 205 1.37 -21.13 14.27
N LEU A 206 0.95 -20.62 15.42
CA LEU A 206 1.82 -20.16 16.50
C LEU A 206 1.77 -21.14 17.67
N GLU A 207 2.94 -21.39 18.26
CA GLU A 207 3.07 -22.15 19.50
C GLU A 207 3.84 -21.30 20.52
N PRO A 208 3.34 -21.11 21.75
CA PRO A 208 4.08 -20.38 22.79
C PRO A 208 5.44 -21.04 23.05
N ALA A 209 6.51 -20.24 23.08
CA ALA A 209 7.88 -20.74 23.28
C ALA A 209 8.07 -21.44 24.64
N GLY A 210 7.24 -21.08 25.63
CA GLY A 210 7.22 -21.71 26.95
C GLY A 210 6.29 -22.92 27.08
N ALA A 211 5.60 -23.34 26.01
CA ALA A 211 4.68 -24.47 26.07
C ALA A 211 5.44 -25.79 26.34
N PRO A 212 4.92 -26.67 27.22
CA PRO A 212 5.52 -27.97 27.45
C PRO A 212 5.41 -28.80 26.17
N VAL A 213 6.55 -29.01 25.52
CA VAL A 213 6.68 -29.91 24.37
C VAL A 213 6.32 -31.32 24.81
N ASN A 214 5.18 -31.82 24.30
CA ASN A 214 4.70 -33.16 24.57
C ASN A 214 5.82 -34.20 24.34
N PHE A 215 6.06 -35.06 25.33
CA PHE A 215 7.16 -36.06 25.27
C PHE A 215 7.09 -36.93 24.01
N GLY A 216 5.88 -37.29 23.56
CA GLY A 216 5.67 -38.04 22.31
C GLY A 216 6.08 -37.28 21.04
N VAL A 217 5.97 -35.95 21.03
CA VAL A 217 6.43 -35.10 19.91
C VAL A 217 7.95 -35.00 19.93
N LYS A 218 8.56 -34.84 21.11
CA LYS A 218 10.03 -34.90 21.29
C LYS A 218 10.60 -36.24 20.81
N LEU A 219 9.96 -37.34 21.18
CA LEU A 219 10.38 -38.68 20.79
C LEU A 219 10.15 -38.93 19.29
N GLY A 220 9.02 -38.50 18.74
CA GLY A 220 8.72 -38.64 17.32
C GLY A 220 9.62 -37.80 16.40
N LEU A 221 10.02 -36.61 16.86
CA LEU A 221 11.05 -35.79 16.20
C LEU A 221 12.43 -36.45 16.27
N ALA A 222 12.82 -36.98 17.44
CA ALA A 222 14.12 -37.62 17.65
C ALA A 222 14.28 -38.94 16.88
N ILE A 223 13.19 -39.69 16.69
CA ILE A 223 13.16 -40.97 15.95
C ILE A 223 12.83 -40.75 14.46
N GLY A 224 12.50 -39.52 14.05
CA GLY A 224 12.19 -39.18 12.65
C GLY A 224 10.82 -39.65 12.16
N THR A 225 9.93 -40.09 13.05
CA THR A 225 8.54 -40.46 12.73
C THR A 225 7.64 -39.24 12.54
N VAL A 226 8.04 -38.08 13.07
CA VAL A 226 7.39 -36.78 12.86
C VAL A 226 8.40 -35.82 12.23
N ARG A 227 8.13 -35.36 11.01
CA ARG A 227 8.94 -34.31 10.36
C ARG A 227 8.37 -32.93 10.69
N ARG A 228 9.23 -31.99 11.07
CA ARG A 228 8.85 -30.56 11.13
C ARG A 228 8.50 -30.09 9.72
N LEU A 229 7.53 -29.18 9.63
CA LEU A 229 7.29 -28.49 8.38
C LEU A 229 8.42 -27.49 8.17
N GLU A 230 9.26 -27.73 7.19
CA GLU A 230 10.37 -26.83 6.91
C GLU A 230 9.87 -25.51 6.30
N HIS A 231 10.20 -24.40 6.97
CA HIS A 231 10.05 -23.04 6.46
C HIS A 231 11.08 -22.10 7.11
N ASP A 232 11.32 -20.96 6.48
CA ASP A 232 12.30 -19.92 6.85
C ASP A 232 12.19 -19.44 8.32
N GLU A 233 10.97 -19.39 8.86
CA GLU A 233 10.71 -18.89 10.22
C GLU A 233 10.74 -19.95 11.34
N MET A 234 10.99 -21.24 11.06
CA MET A 234 10.65 -22.33 12.01
C MET A 234 11.51 -22.41 13.28
N ASP A 235 12.76 -21.94 13.22
CA ASP A 235 13.73 -22.01 14.32
C ASP A 235 13.89 -20.67 15.05
N THR A 236 13.10 -19.66 14.66
CA THR A 236 13.15 -18.31 15.23
C THR A 236 12.03 -18.12 16.25
N VAL A 237 12.38 -17.51 17.39
CA VAL A 237 11.40 -17.05 18.38
C VAL A 237 11.00 -15.62 18.03
N PHE A 238 9.71 -15.38 17.90
CA PHE A 238 9.15 -14.06 17.60
C PHE A 238 8.41 -13.50 18.80
N ARG A 239 8.37 -12.17 18.90
CA ARG A 239 7.58 -11.47 19.92
C ARG A 239 6.26 -11.05 19.29
N TYR A 240 5.22 -11.82 19.53
CA TYR A 240 3.93 -11.67 18.88
C TYR A 240 2.92 -10.91 19.75
N CYS A 241 2.21 -9.95 19.16
CA CYS A 241 1.09 -9.24 19.76
C CYS A 241 -0.24 -9.72 19.15
N PRO A 242 -1.05 -10.53 19.86
CA PRO A 242 -2.35 -11.00 19.38
C PRO A 242 -3.42 -9.91 19.33
N ASP A 243 -3.20 -8.80 20.04
CA ASP A 243 -4.10 -7.65 20.06
C ASP A 243 -3.87 -6.69 18.89
N GLY A 244 -2.83 -6.92 18.08
CA GLY A 244 -2.44 -6.05 16.99
C GLY A 244 -1.83 -4.71 17.48
N ASP A 245 -1.36 -3.92 16.53
CA ASP A 245 -0.89 -2.53 16.73
C ASP A 245 -1.98 -1.49 16.39
N GLY A 246 -3.19 -1.97 16.11
CA GLY A 246 -4.33 -1.14 15.69
C GLY A 246 -4.33 -0.78 14.20
N SER A 247 -3.38 -1.28 13.40
CA SER A 247 -3.35 -1.00 11.95
C SER A 247 -4.55 -1.59 11.18
N CYS A 248 -5.15 -2.67 11.69
CA CYS A 248 -6.39 -3.25 11.14
C CYS A 248 -7.67 -2.52 11.58
N GLU A 249 -7.56 -1.55 12.47
CA GLU A 249 -8.69 -0.79 13.00
C GLU A 249 -8.99 0.42 12.11
N PRO A 250 -10.24 0.93 12.12
CA PRO A 250 -10.52 2.20 11.48
C PRO A 250 -9.66 3.31 12.12
N LYS A 251 -8.99 4.12 11.28
CA LYS A 251 -8.34 5.37 11.70
C LYS A 251 -9.40 6.34 12.23
N ARG A 252 -9.76 6.22 13.51
CA ARG A 252 -10.61 7.21 14.18
C ARG A 252 -9.78 8.48 14.37
N GLY A 253 -10.40 9.65 14.11
CA GLY A 253 -9.73 10.95 14.20
C GLY A 253 -9.06 11.22 15.56
N PRO A 254 -8.28 12.31 15.66
CA PRO A 254 -7.51 12.65 16.86
C PRO A 254 -8.48 12.91 18.03
N GLY A 255 -8.69 11.90 18.88
CA GLY A 255 -9.64 11.98 19.99
C GLY A 255 -10.29 10.66 20.40
N ALA A 256 -10.22 9.62 19.58
CA ALA A 256 -10.76 8.30 19.91
C ALA A 256 -9.68 7.21 19.91
N ALA A 257 -8.56 7.47 20.59
CA ALA A 257 -7.81 6.36 21.16
C ALA A 257 -8.77 5.69 22.15
N ARG A 258 -9.28 4.50 21.82
CA ARG A 258 -9.75 3.59 22.86
C ARG A 258 -8.52 3.31 23.71
N THR A 259 -8.32 4.11 24.75
CA THR A 259 -7.49 3.78 25.89
C THR A 259 -8.18 2.63 26.62
N SER A 260 -8.30 1.47 25.98
CA SER A 260 -8.36 0.25 26.75
C SER A 260 -6.95 0.10 27.30
N GLY A 261 -6.81 0.17 28.62
CA GLY A 261 -5.58 -0.20 29.32
C GLY A 261 -5.28 -1.70 29.14
N LYS A 262 -5.15 -2.15 27.89
CA LYS A 262 -4.64 -3.46 27.53
C LYS A 262 -3.17 -3.42 27.86
N ARG A 263 -2.77 -4.19 28.88
CA ARG A 263 -1.38 -4.59 29.05
C ARG A 263 -0.86 -5.03 27.69
N ASP A 264 0.31 -4.54 27.32
CA ASP A 264 1.05 -5.01 26.14
C ASP A 264 1.24 -6.53 26.26
N ARG A 265 0.29 -7.28 25.68
CA ARG A 265 0.20 -8.73 25.82
C ARG A 265 1.05 -9.35 24.72
N THR A 266 2.35 -9.12 24.81
CA THR A 266 3.28 -9.78 23.89
C THR A 266 3.62 -11.17 24.38
N GLU A 267 3.62 -12.14 23.49
CA GLU A 267 3.94 -13.53 23.76
C GLU A 267 5.13 -13.96 22.89
N ASN A 268 6.07 -14.70 23.47
CA ASN A 268 7.15 -15.31 22.70
C ASN A 268 6.61 -16.58 22.04
N VAL A 269 6.67 -16.66 20.71
CA VAL A 269 6.08 -17.75 19.93
C VAL A 269 7.05 -18.31 18.90
N PHE A 270 6.89 -19.60 18.59
CA PHE A 270 7.45 -20.23 17.40
C PHE A 270 6.39 -20.29 16.31
N VAL A 271 6.82 -20.12 15.05
CA VAL A 271 5.97 -20.38 13.89
C VAL A 271 6.14 -21.86 13.52
N ARG A 272 5.05 -22.63 13.57
CA ARG A 272 5.03 -24.07 13.29
C ARG A 272 4.61 -24.40 11.87
N GLU A 273 3.82 -23.52 11.28
CA GLU A 273 3.36 -23.64 9.91
C GLU A 273 3.08 -22.24 9.36
N LYS A 274 3.59 -21.96 8.15
CA LYS A 274 3.41 -20.71 7.43
C LYS A 274 2.71 -21.00 6.10
N VAL A 275 1.66 -20.25 5.79
CA VAL A 275 0.91 -20.36 4.54
C VAL A 275 0.76 -18.96 3.94
N ARG A 276 1.13 -18.83 2.67
CA ARG A 276 0.90 -17.64 1.85
C ARG A 276 -0.22 -17.93 0.86
N ILE A 277 -1.21 -17.04 0.79
CA ILE A 277 -2.23 -17.03 -0.26
C ILE A 277 -2.14 -15.67 -0.94
N GLU A 278 -2.21 -15.68 -2.26
CA GLU A 278 -2.25 -14.47 -3.08
C GLU A 278 -3.52 -14.52 -3.92
N SER A 279 -4.25 -13.40 -3.93
CA SER A 279 -5.47 -13.25 -4.71
C SER A 279 -5.39 -11.97 -5.52
N ALA A 280 -5.42 -12.12 -6.84
CA ALA A 280 -5.38 -11.00 -7.77
C ALA A 280 -6.66 -10.16 -7.65
N ASP A 281 -6.50 -8.84 -7.57
CA ASP A 281 -7.62 -7.90 -7.51
C ASP A 281 -7.64 -7.02 -8.77
N PRO A 282 -8.64 -7.18 -9.67
CA PRO A 282 -8.71 -6.42 -10.91
C PRO A 282 -8.72 -4.90 -10.72
N SER A 283 -9.32 -4.40 -9.63
CA SER A 283 -9.34 -2.96 -9.34
C SER A 283 -7.95 -2.45 -8.98
N LEU A 284 -7.16 -3.24 -8.24
CA LEU A 284 -5.80 -2.85 -7.86
C LEU A 284 -4.84 -2.93 -9.04
N ILE A 285 -5.02 -3.93 -9.94
CA ILE A 285 -4.26 -4.02 -11.19
C ILE A 285 -4.55 -2.80 -12.08
N SER A 286 -5.82 -2.43 -12.21
CA SER A 286 -6.23 -1.23 -12.96
C SER A 286 -5.66 0.04 -12.34
N LEU A 287 -5.69 0.14 -11.01
CA LEU A 287 -5.12 1.26 -10.26
C LEU A 287 -3.63 1.41 -10.53
N TYR A 288 -2.84 0.32 -10.40
CA TYR A 288 -1.41 0.35 -10.65
C TYR A 288 -1.07 0.79 -12.09
N SER A 289 -1.81 0.27 -13.08
CA SER A 289 -1.65 0.68 -14.47
C SER A 289 -1.95 2.15 -14.71
N LYS A 290 -3.06 2.67 -14.14
CA LYS A 290 -3.42 4.09 -14.24
C LYS A 290 -2.38 4.97 -13.57
N LEU A 291 -1.92 4.61 -12.36
CA LEU A 291 -0.86 5.34 -11.66
C LEU A 291 0.44 5.40 -12.48
N GLY A 292 0.83 4.31 -13.15
CA GLY A 292 1.98 4.30 -14.05
C GLY A 292 1.85 5.29 -15.22
N PHE A 293 0.68 5.35 -15.85
CA PHE A 293 0.40 6.32 -16.91
C PHE A 293 0.45 7.78 -16.41
N LEU A 294 -0.20 8.07 -15.28
CA LEU A 294 -0.20 9.40 -14.68
C LEU A 294 1.22 9.83 -14.27
N SER A 295 2.01 8.91 -13.72
CA SER A 295 3.41 9.16 -13.34
C SER A 295 4.27 9.54 -14.55
N HIS A 296 4.04 8.90 -15.71
CA HIS A 296 4.74 9.26 -16.94
C HIS A 296 4.36 10.67 -17.43
N MET A 297 3.06 11.00 -17.47
CA MET A 297 2.61 12.35 -17.85
C MET A 297 3.17 13.43 -16.92
N LEU A 298 3.11 13.17 -15.61
CA LEU A 298 3.67 14.04 -14.60
C LEU A 298 5.18 14.21 -14.75
N GLY A 299 5.90 13.12 -15.02
CA GLY A 299 7.33 13.14 -15.31
C GLY A 299 7.65 14.07 -16.47
N GLN A 300 6.94 13.95 -17.60
CA GLN A 300 7.15 14.81 -18.76
C GLN A 300 6.88 16.29 -18.43
N ALA A 301 5.77 16.60 -17.74
CA ALA A 301 5.43 17.96 -17.35
C ALA A 301 6.51 18.59 -16.45
N ARG A 302 7.02 17.81 -15.48
CA ARG A 302 8.12 18.25 -14.60
C ARG A 302 9.39 18.57 -15.39
N HIS A 303 9.80 17.70 -16.30
CA HIS A 303 11.01 17.91 -17.12
C HIS A 303 10.88 19.16 -18.00
N ASN A 304 9.73 19.34 -18.65
CA ASN A 304 9.49 20.52 -19.50
C ASN A 304 9.58 21.81 -18.69
N LEU A 305 8.90 21.87 -17.54
CA LEU A 305 8.90 23.05 -16.69
C LEU A 305 10.31 23.35 -16.13
N ALA A 306 11.01 22.32 -15.66
CA ALA A 306 12.37 22.47 -15.11
C ALA A 306 13.38 22.98 -16.15
N ALA A 307 13.28 22.50 -17.41
CA ALA A 307 14.13 22.96 -18.50
C ALA A 307 13.98 24.46 -18.77
N VAL A 308 12.74 24.99 -18.74
CA VAL A 308 12.47 26.43 -18.94
C VAL A 308 12.88 27.25 -17.70
N MET A 309 12.74 26.68 -16.50
CA MET A 309 13.20 27.32 -15.27
C MET A 309 14.73 27.30 -15.08
N GLY A 310 15.47 26.55 -15.92
CA GLY A 310 16.91 26.38 -15.78
C GLY A 310 17.30 25.57 -14.55
N VAL A 311 16.42 24.70 -14.07
CA VAL A 311 16.63 23.83 -12.90
C VAL A 311 16.94 22.42 -13.37
N GLU A 312 18.03 21.82 -12.90
CA GLU A 312 18.27 20.39 -13.09
C GLU A 312 17.39 19.58 -12.13
N LEU A 313 16.60 18.65 -12.67
CA LEU A 313 15.89 17.68 -11.86
C LEU A 313 16.83 16.52 -11.54
N ASP A 314 16.87 16.12 -10.27
CA ASP A 314 17.46 14.84 -9.88
C ASP A 314 16.67 13.71 -10.58
N ALA A 315 17.40 12.87 -11.32
CA ALA A 315 16.87 11.75 -12.10
C ALA A 315 16.33 10.60 -11.22
#